data_AF-A0A167KX43-F1
#
_entry.id   AF-A0A167KX43-F1
#
_cell.length_a   1.000
_cell.length_b   1.000
_cell.length_c   1.000
_cell.angle_alpha   90.00
_cell.angle_beta   90.00
_cell.angle_gamma   90.00
#
_symmetry.space_group_name_H-M   'P 1'
#
loop_
_entity.id
_entity.type
_entity.pdbx_description
1 polymer ?
#
loop_
_entity_poly.entity_id
_entity_poly.type
_entity_poly.pdbx_seq_one_letter_code
_entity_poly.pdbx_strand_id
1 'polypeptide(L)'
;DLPWIETMVVTSSEPTVVADVEDEMARELSFYQQALEAANIARDLVNQAGDAFTRPDDYFAEMLKSDEHMAKVRQRLLDETARLKASADAKRQRNLKKFGKKVQVEKQLERQKQKTDMLDKIKLLKRKRKDGAGGDLTLDNDFDIALENTTDKKRAKTDSSQKGSKKDAPQKGAKRAHKDTKYGMGGKKRHAKSNTAESSGALGGFNKMKGKPIYKAKGKTVGKAKR
;
A
#
# COMPACT_ATOMS: atom_id res chain seq x y z
N ASP A 1 -24.84 -55.36 10.76
CA ASP A 1 -25.08 -53.92 10.58
C ASP A 1 -24.48 -53.44 9.28
N LEU A 2 -25.14 -52.49 8.61
CA LEU A 2 -24.62 -51.86 7.39
C LEU A 2 -23.36 -51.04 7.72
N PRO A 3 -22.36 -50.99 6.83
CA PRO A 3 -21.22 -50.11 7.02
C PRO A 3 -21.70 -48.66 7.07
N TRP A 4 -21.05 -47.84 7.90
CA TRP A 4 -21.45 -46.44 8.13
C TRP A 4 -21.55 -45.62 6.84
N ILE A 5 -20.74 -45.94 5.83
CA ILE A 5 -20.74 -45.25 4.53
C ILE A 5 -22.10 -45.30 3.81
N GLU A 6 -22.94 -46.31 4.09
CA GLU A 6 -24.28 -46.44 3.50
C GLU A 6 -25.32 -45.54 4.18
N THR A 7 -25.06 -45.14 5.43
CA THR A 7 -25.98 -44.26 6.19
C THR A 7 -25.50 -42.82 6.21
N MET A 8 -24.17 -42.59 6.29
CA MET A 8 -23.53 -41.27 6.41
C MET A 8 -24.14 -40.37 7.49
N VAL A 9 -24.71 -40.98 8.55
CA VAL A 9 -25.33 -40.26 9.66
C VAL A 9 -24.32 -40.11 10.80
N VAL A 10 -24.12 -38.88 11.27
CA VAL A 10 -23.37 -38.60 12.49
C VAL A 10 -24.30 -37.95 13.50
N THR A 11 -24.40 -38.55 14.68
CA THR A 11 -25.12 -37.99 15.81
C THR A 11 -24.16 -37.16 16.65
N SER A 12 -24.58 -35.97 17.05
CA SER A 12 -23.79 -35.11 17.95
C SER A 12 -23.50 -35.84 19.26
N SER A 13 -22.28 -35.69 19.77
CA SER A 13 -21.84 -36.26 21.03
C SER A 13 -22.55 -35.62 22.23
N GLU A 14 -22.68 -34.29 22.18
CA GLU A 14 -23.38 -33.49 23.19
C GLU A 14 -24.70 -32.90 22.64
N PRO A 15 -25.73 -32.74 23.48
CA PRO A 15 -26.93 -32.00 23.11
C PRO A 15 -26.63 -30.51 22.88
N THR A 16 -27.21 -29.93 21.84
CA THR A 16 -27.05 -28.50 21.55
C THR A 16 -27.83 -27.66 22.55
N VAL A 17 -27.11 -27.01 23.47
CA VAL A 17 -27.69 -26.13 24.49
C VAL A 17 -27.55 -24.68 24.05
N VAL A 18 -28.68 -24.02 23.84
CA VAL A 18 -28.76 -22.58 23.55
C VAL A 18 -29.30 -21.88 24.79
N ALA A 19 -28.49 -21.01 25.40
CA ALA A 19 -28.84 -20.36 26.67
C ALA A 19 -30.03 -19.38 26.53
N ASP A 20 -30.05 -18.62 25.43
CA ASP A 20 -31.16 -17.73 25.07
C ASP A 20 -31.58 -18.01 23.63
N VAL A 21 -32.83 -18.41 23.45
CA VAL A 21 -33.39 -18.78 22.14
C VAL A 21 -33.57 -17.55 21.25
N GLU A 22 -33.72 -16.36 21.82
CA GLU A 22 -33.89 -15.11 21.09
C GLU A 22 -32.56 -14.50 20.63
N ASP A 23 -31.42 -14.92 21.22
CA ASP A 23 -30.10 -14.57 20.71
C ASP A 23 -29.75 -15.43 19.48
N GLU A 24 -30.14 -14.92 18.31
CA GLU A 24 -29.90 -15.57 17.04
C GLU A 24 -28.41 -15.79 16.76
N MET A 25 -27.52 -14.89 17.19
CA MET A 25 -26.09 -15.04 16.92
C MET A 25 -25.47 -16.20 17.72
N ALA A 26 -25.83 -16.31 19.00
CA ALA A 26 -25.39 -17.42 19.84
C ALA A 26 -25.98 -18.75 19.35
N ARG A 27 -27.26 -18.75 18.94
CA ARG A 27 -27.94 -19.92 18.39
C ARG A 27 -27.29 -20.40 17.09
N GLU A 28 -27.05 -19.52 16.12
CA GLU A 28 -26.39 -19.86 14.86
C GLU A 28 -24.96 -20.39 15.09
N LEU A 29 -24.22 -19.82 16.06
CA LEU A 29 -22.91 -20.33 16.43
C LEU A 29 -22.97 -21.78 16.94
N SER A 30 -23.96 -22.11 17.76
CA SER A 30 -24.14 -23.47 18.29
C SER A 30 -24.43 -24.49 17.18
N PHE A 31 -25.31 -24.14 16.23
CA PHE A 31 -25.60 -24.99 15.07
C PHE A 31 -24.39 -25.15 14.15
N TYR A 32 -23.63 -24.07 13.96
CA TYR A 32 -22.39 -24.11 13.20
C TYR A 32 -21.36 -25.05 13.84
N GLN A 33 -21.18 -25.00 15.16
CA GLN A 33 -20.25 -25.87 15.88
C GLN A 33 -20.66 -27.34 15.78
N GLN A 34 -21.94 -27.64 15.97
CA GLN A 34 -22.48 -28.99 15.83
C GLN A 34 -22.27 -29.54 14.40
N ALA A 35 -22.55 -28.73 13.38
CA ALA A 35 -22.34 -29.13 11.98
C ALA A 35 -20.86 -29.33 11.64
N LEU A 36 -19.97 -28.51 12.21
CA LEU A 36 -18.54 -28.60 12.00
C LEU A 36 -17.94 -29.85 12.65
N GLU A 37 -18.36 -30.19 13.87
CA GLU A 37 -17.97 -31.44 14.54
C GLU A 37 -18.39 -32.65 13.71
N ALA A 38 -19.67 -32.70 13.31
CA ALA A 38 -20.20 -33.78 12.49
C ALA A 38 -19.47 -33.92 11.14
N ALA A 39 -19.15 -32.81 10.48
CA ALA A 39 -18.41 -32.82 9.22
C ALA A 39 -16.98 -33.35 9.38
N ASN A 40 -16.30 -33.06 10.49
CA ASN A 40 -14.96 -33.59 10.76
C ASN A 40 -14.99 -35.10 11.03
N ILE A 41 -15.94 -35.56 11.86
CA ILE A 41 -16.12 -36.99 12.13
C ILE A 41 -16.44 -37.74 10.82
N ALA A 42 -17.39 -37.22 10.04
CA ALA A 42 -17.76 -37.82 8.77
C ALA A 42 -16.57 -37.90 7.79
N ARG A 43 -15.76 -36.84 7.73
CA ARG A 43 -14.55 -36.83 6.89
C ARG A 43 -13.58 -37.95 7.27
N ASP A 44 -13.33 -38.16 8.56
CA ASP A 44 -12.42 -39.21 9.02
C ASP A 44 -12.96 -40.61 8.70
N LEU A 45 -14.27 -40.83 8.86
CA LEU A 45 -14.92 -42.09 8.52
C LEU A 45 -14.91 -42.38 7.01
N VAL A 46 -15.13 -41.37 6.17
CA VAL A 46 -15.02 -41.50 4.70
C VAL A 46 -13.58 -41.88 4.29
N ASN A 47 -12.58 -41.23 4.89
CA ASN A 47 -11.17 -41.56 4.60
C ASN A 47 -10.81 -42.98 5.08
N GLN A 48 -11.36 -43.44 6.20
CA GLN A 48 -11.16 -44.82 6.69
C GLN A 48 -11.81 -45.87 5.78
N ALA A 49 -12.95 -45.54 5.16
CA ALA A 49 -13.58 -46.38 4.14
C ALA A 49 -12.77 -46.42 2.82
N GLY A 50 -11.81 -45.51 2.64
CA GLY A 50 -10.96 -45.43 1.45
C GLY A 50 -11.55 -44.58 0.31
N ASP A 51 -12.62 -43.83 0.58
CA ASP A 51 -13.32 -43.01 -0.41
C ASP A 51 -12.81 -41.56 -0.45
N ALA A 52 -13.02 -40.89 -1.59
CA ALA A 52 -12.61 -39.50 -1.78
C ALA A 52 -13.64 -38.52 -1.20
N PHE A 53 -13.22 -37.70 -0.21
CA PHE A 53 -14.09 -36.71 0.42
C PHE A 53 -14.07 -35.34 -0.27
N THR A 54 -12.89 -34.86 -0.67
CA THR A 54 -12.72 -33.48 -1.18
C THR A 54 -13.05 -33.41 -2.66
N ARG A 55 -13.93 -32.47 -3.05
CA ARG A 55 -14.21 -32.16 -4.45
C ARG A 55 -12.94 -31.64 -5.14
N PRO A 56 -12.45 -32.30 -6.21
CA PRO A 56 -11.34 -31.79 -7.01
C PRO A 56 -11.70 -30.48 -7.72
N ASP A 57 -10.73 -29.56 -7.85
CA ASP A 57 -10.92 -28.27 -8.52
C ASP A 57 -11.25 -28.41 -10.02
N ASP A 58 -10.78 -29.49 -10.65
CA ASP A 58 -10.96 -29.79 -12.08
C ASP A 58 -12.22 -30.63 -12.38
N TYR A 59 -13.07 -30.88 -11.37
CA TYR A 59 -14.33 -31.61 -11.55
C TYR A 59 -15.50 -30.64 -11.75
N PHE A 60 -15.82 -30.38 -13.02
CA PHE A 60 -16.92 -29.51 -13.44
C PHE A 60 -18.22 -30.29 -13.64
N ALA A 61 -19.01 -30.38 -12.57
CA ALA A 61 -20.39 -30.90 -12.59
C ALA A 61 -21.37 -29.76 -12.24
N GLU A 62 -22.66 -30.01 -12.48
CA GLU A 62 -23.71 -29.06 -12.10
C GLU A 62 -23.72 -28.83 -10.58
N MET A 63 -23.63 -27.57 -10.17
CA MET A 63 -23.68 -27.15 -8.77
C MET A 63 -25.08 -26.64 -8.42
N LEU A 64 -25.47 -26.72 -7.14
CA LEU A 64 -26.79 -26.29 -6.67
C LEU A 64 -27.15 -24.83 -7.06
N LYS A 65 -26.16 -23.95 -7.16
CA LYS A 65 -26.34 -22.55 -7.59
C LYS A 65 -25.55 -22.32 -8.87
N SER A 66 -26.15 -21.60 -9.82
CA SER A 66 -25.49 -21.23 -11.07
C SER A 66 -24.32 -20.27 -10.87
N ASP A 67 -23.34 -20.33 -11.76
CA ASP A 67 -22.19 -19.42 -11.75
C ASP A 67 -22.60 -17.95 -11.89
N GLU A 68 -23.66 -17.68 -12.63
CA GLU A 68 -24.23 -16.34 -12.74
C GLU A 68 -24.74 -15.80 -11.40
N HIS A 69 -25.39 -16.66 -10.61
CA HIS A 69 -25.83 -16.29 -9.27
C HIS A 69 -24.62 -16.02 -8.36
N MET A 70 -23.62 -16.91 -8.39
CA MET A 70 -22.42 -16.76 -7.56
C MET A 70 -21.56 -15.56 -7.99
N ALA A 71 -21.58 -15.17 -9.27
CA ALA A 71 -20.97 -13.93 -9.75
C ALA A 71 -21.64 -12.69 -9.14
N LYS A 72 -22.98 -12.68 -9.06
CA LYS A 72 -23.74 -11.59 -8.41
C LYS A 72 -23.42 -11.50 -6.92
N VAL A 73 -23.32 -12.63 -6.22
CA VAL A 73 -22.96 -12.66 -4.78
C VAL A 73 -21.53 -12.11 -4.59
N ARG A 74 -20.56 -12.56 -5.39
CA ARG A 74 -19.18 -12.05 -5.34
C ARG A 74 -19.12 -10.55 -5.61
N GLN A 75 -19.86 -10.05 -6.59
CA GLN A 75 -19.90 -8.62 -6.89
C GLN A 75 -20.43 -7.82 -5.69
N ARG A 76 -21.48 -8.28 -5.02
CA ARG A 76 -22.02 -7.61 -3.82
C ARG A 76 -21.00 -7.52 -2.68
N LEU A 77 -20.24 -8.59 -2.44
CA LEU A 77 -19.17 -8.58 -1.42
C LEU A 77 -18.04 -7.60 -1.78
N LEU A 78 -17.65 -7.52 -3.05
CA LEU A 78 -16.67 -6.55 -3.52
C LEU A 78 -17.18 -5.11 -3.38
N ASP A 79 -18.45 -4.87 -3.70
CA ASP A 79 -19.07 -3.55 -3.58
C ASP A 79 -19.18 -3.11 -2.11
N GLU A 80 -19.52 -4.03 -1.21
CA GLU A 80 -19.58 -3.76 0.23
C GLU A 80 -18.21 -3.41 0.81
N THR A 81 -17.19 -4.23 0.51
CA THR A 81 -15.81 -3.95 0.95
C THR A 81 -15.28 -2.63 0.37
N ALA A 82 -15.59 -2.32 -0.89
CA ALA A 82 -15.26 -1.04 -1.50
C ALA A 82 -15.97 0.14 -0.82
N ARG A 83 -17.25 -0.01 -0.46
CA ARG A 83 -18.04 1.01 0.25
C ARG A 83 -17.47 1.29 1.64
N LEU A 84 -17.13 0.24 2.40
CA LEU A 84 -16.50 0.37 3.72
C LEU A 84 -15.16 1.11 3.63
N LYS A 85 -14.32 0.73 2.66
CA LYS A 85 -13.04 1.38 2.41
C LYS A 85 -13.21 2.85 2.02
N ALA A 86 -14.14 3.15 1.12
CA ALA A 86 -14.43 4.52 0.69
C ALA A 86 -14.90 5.39 1.86
N SER A 87 -15.73 4.86 2.76
CA SER A 87 -16.17 5.56 3.97
C SER A 87 -15.00 5.84 4.92
N ALA A 88 -14.12 4.86 5.15
CA ALA A 88 -12.92 5.03 5.96
C ALA A 88 -11.96 6.08 5.37
N ASP A 89 -11.74 6.03 4.05
CA ASP A 89 -10.91 7.00 3.34
C ASP A 89 -11.53 8.41 3.37
N ALA A 90 -12.85 8.54 3.24
CA ALA A 90 -13.54 9.82 3.35
C ALA A 90 -13.38 10.42 4.76
N LYS A 91 -13.51 9.60 5.82
CA LYS A 91 -13.28 10.02 7.22
C LYS A 91 -11.82 10.47 7.41
N ARG A 92 -10.86 9.72 6.87
CA ARG A 92 -9.43 10.07 6.89
C ARG A 92 -9.18 11.39 6.17
N GLN A 93 -9.72 11.58 4.98
CA GLN A 93 -9.57 12.82 4.21
C GLN A 93 -10.19 14.02 4.93
N ARG A 94 -11.35 13.85 5.58
CA ARG A 94 -11.97 14.91 6.39
C ARG A 94 -11.06 15.33 7.55
N ASN A 95 -10.45 14.37 8.25
CA ASN A 95 -9.51 14.65 9.34
C ASN A 95 -8.24 15.34 8.83
N LEU A 96 -7.68 14.89 7.70
CA LEU A 96 -6.53 15.54 7.06
C LEU A 96 -6.83 16.99 6.66
N LYS A 97 -8.04 17.27 6.14
CA LYS A 97 -8.45 18.65 5.82
C LYS A 97 -8.65 19.49 7.08
N LYS A 98 -9.27 18.93 8.12
CA LYS A 98 -9.54 19.64 9.40
C LYS A 98 -8.26 19.99 10.16
N PHE A 99 -7.31 19.07 10.23
CA PHE A 99 -6.10 19.22 11.04
C PHE A 99 -4.85 19.55 10.21
N GLY A 100 -4.93 19.56 8.88
CA GLY A 100 -3.77 19.73 8.00
C GLY A 100 -2.97 21.00 8.27
N LYS A 101 -3.63 22.14 8.51
CA LYS A 101 -2.94 23.39 8.85
C LYS A 101 -2.27 23.32 10.23
N LYS A 102 -2.94 22.74 11.23
CA LYS A 102 -2.37 22.56 12.58
C LYS A 102 -1.12 21.68 12.53
N VAL A 103 -1.21 20.53 11.85
CA VAL A 103 -0.10 19.61 11.63
C VAL A 103 1.06 20.29 10.89
N GLN A 104 0.77 21.15 9.89
CA GLN A 104 1.81 21.88 9.17
C GLN A 104 2.57 22.85 10.08
N VAL A 105 1.86 23.62 10.90
CA VAL A 105 2.45 24.58 11.83
C VAL A 105 3.25 23.86 12.91
N GLU A 106 2.67 22.84 13.53
CA GLU A 106 3.33 22.02 14.55
C GLU A 106 4.61 21.38 14.03
N LYS A 107 4.59 20.82 12.81
CA LYS A 107 5.78 20.26 12.18
C LYS A 107 6.85 21.29 11.85
N GLN A 108 6.48 22.54 11.56
CA GLN A 108 7.44 23.63 11.38
C GLN A 108 8.08 24.03 12.71
N LEU A 109 7.27 24.16 13.77
CA LEU A 109 7.75 24.45 15.12
C LEU A 109 8.67 23.33 15.64
N GLU A 110 8.28 22.07 15.45
CA GLU A 110 9.08 20.90 15.81
C GLU A 110 10.43 20.91 15.09
N ARG A 111 10.46 21.18 13.78
CA ARG A 111 11.71 21.32 13.02
C ARG A 111 12.58 22.48 13.51
N GLN A 112 11.98 23.60 13.88
CA GLN A 112 12.73 24.73 14.44
C GLN A 112 13.32 24.38 15.80
N LYS A 113 12.54 23.75 16.68
CA LYS A 113 13.00 23.26 17.98
C LYS A 113 14.11 22.22 17.84
N GLN A 114 13.96 21.24 16.96
CA GLN A 114 15.02 20.26 16.67
C GLN A 114 16.31 20.95 16.20
N LYS A 115 16.22 22.00 15.38
CA LYS A 115 17.39 22.78 14.95
C LYS A 115 18.02 23.55 16.11
N THR A 116 17.24 24.21 16.97
CA THR A 116 17.79 24.92 18.14
C THR A 116 18.46 23.94 19.10
N ASP A 117 17.81 22.81 19.40
CA ASP A 117 18.34 21.78 20.29
C ASP A 117 19.66 21.20 19.75
N MET A 118 19.76 20.97 18.43
CA MET A 118 21.01 20.56 17.78
C MET A 118 22.10 21.62 17.87
N LEU A 119 21.77 22.90 17.64
CA LEU A 119 22.73 23.99 17.74
C LEU A 119 23.24 24.17 19.17
N ASP A 120 22.39 24.01 20.17
CA ASP A 120 22.78 24.14 21.57
C ASP A 120 23.64 22.96 22.03
N LYS A 121 23.38 21.73 21.56
CA LYS A 121 24.31 20.60 21.73
C LYS A 121 25.68 20.88 21.11
N ILE A 122 25.72 21.46 19.90
CA ILE A 122 26.99 21.83 19.25
C ILE A 122 27.71 22.94 20.05
N LYS A 123 27.01 23.95 20.54
CA LYS A 123 27.61 25.01 21.38
C LYS A 123 28.16 24.44 22.68
N LEU A 124 27.45 23.52 23.34
CA LEU A 124 27.91 22.85 24.55
C LEU A 124 29.21 22.07 24.29
N LEU A 125 29.28 21.31 23.19
CA LEU A 125 30.49 20.60 22.77
C LEU A 125 31.64 21.56 22.44
N LYS A 126 31.36 22.67 21.74
CA LYS A 126 32.38 23.70 21.44
C LYS A 126 32.89 24.39 22.70
N ARG A 127 32.02 24.68 23.67
CA ARG A 127 32.40 25.26 24.97
C ARG A 127 33.25 24.28 25.78
N LYS A 128 32.84 23.01 25.90
CA LYS A 128 33.63 21.94 26.56
C LYS A 128 35.02 21.78 25.92
N ARG A 129 35.13 21.98 24.60
CA ARG A 129 36.43 22.00 23.88
C ARG A 129 37.26 23.26 24.13
N LYS A 130 36.62 24.42 24.35
CA LYS A 130 37.31 25.73 24.51
C LYS A 130 37.74 26.00 25.95
N ASP A 131 36.96 25.57 26.94
CA ASP A 131 37.20 25.83 28.37
C ASP A 131 38.32 24.95 28.98
N GLY A 132 39.17 24.35 28.15
CA GLY A 132 40.52 23.97 28.58
C GLY A 132 40.61 22.92 29.70
N ALA A 133 39.70 21.94 29.77
CA ALA A 133 40.04 20.68 30.42
C ALA A 133 40.98 19.88 29.50
N GLY A 134 42.24 20.28 29.47
CA GLY A 134 43.35 19.53 28.89
C GLY A 134 43.71 18.32 29.73
N GLY A 135 42.74 17.44 29.98
CA GLY A 135 42.92 16.16 30.64
C GLY A 135 42.22 15.10 29.80
N ASP A 136 43.03 14.38 29.03
CA ASP A 136 42.80 13.01 28.58
C ASP A 136 41.33 12.52 28.57
N LEU A 137 40.71 12.56 27.39
CA LEU A 137 39.62 11.65 27.06
C LEU A 137 39.96 11.01 25.72
N THR A 138 40.84 10.02 25.79
CA THR A 138 40.75 8.78 25.02
C THR A 138 39.44 8.66 24.23
N LEU A 139 39.64 8.63 22.92
CA LEU A 139 38.69 8.53 21.83
C LEU A 139 37.84 7.24 21.82
N ASP A 140 37.11 6.86 22.87
CA ASP A 140 36.41 5.55 22.80
C ASP A 140 34.97 5.42 23.28
N ASN A 141 34.31 6.36 23.99
CA ASN A 141 32.98 6.01 24.58
C ASN A 141 31.78 6.95 24.34
N ASP A 142 31.96 8.18 23.87
CA ASP A 142 30.81 9.11 23.71
C ASP A 142 30.33 9.30 22.26
N PHE A 143 31.05 8.76 21.28
CA PHE A 143 30.59 8.69 19.88
C PHE A 143 30.01 7.31 19.50
N ASP A 144 30.15 6.30 20.37
CA ASP A 144 29.75 4.92 20.06
C ASP A 144 28.37 4.51 20.63
N ILE A 145 27.86 5.20 21.66
CA ILE A 145 26.53 4.91 22.25
C ILE A 145 25.35 5.27 21.31
N ALA A 146 25.61 6.01 20.23
CA ALA A 146 24.58 6.33 19.23
C ALA A 146 24.60 5.42 17.98
N LEU A 147 25.63 4.58 17.79
CA LEU A 147 25.66 3.61 16.69
C LEU A 147 25.15 2.23 17.13
N GLU A 148 25.39 1.83 18.38
CA GLU A 148 25.11 0.48 18.88
C GLU A 148 23.60 0.14 18.92
N ASN A 149 22.71 1.13 19.09
CA ASN A 149 21.25 0.92 19.01
C ASN A 149 20.71 0.78 17.57
N THR A 150 21.58 0.82 16.54
CA THR A 150 21.16 0.68 15.13
C THR A 150 21.85 -0.46 14.37
N THR A 151 22.80 -1.17 14.98
CA THR A 151 23.60 -2.20 14.28
C THR A 151 23.36 -3.64 14.71
N ASP A 152 22.57 -3.89 15.76
CA ASP A 152 22.13 -5.25 16.12
C ASP A 152 20.84 -5.68 15.41
N LYS A 153 20.90 -5.74 14.08
CA LYS A 153 20.14 -6.73 13.31
C LYS A 153 21.08 -7.44 12.36
N LYS A 154 21.48 -8.63 12.80
CA LYS A 154 22.22 -9.66 12.08
C LYS A 154 21.97 -9.67 10.58
N ARG A 155 23.09 -9.63 9.87
CA ARG A 155 23.29 -10.18 8.53
C ARG A 155 22.83 -11.65 8.50
N ALA A 156 22.09 -12.02 7.45
CA ALA A 156 22.18 -13.33 6.82
C ALA A 156 21.55 -13.25 5.41
N LYS A 157 22.39 -13.13 4.36
CA LYS A 157 22.54 -14.17 3.32
C LYS A 157 23.33 -13.69 2.09
N THR A 158 24.42 -14.43 1.84
CA THR A 158 24.95 -14.91 0.53
C THR A 158 25.32 -13.90 -0.55
N ASP A 159 26.63 -13.67 -0.64
CA ASP A 159 27.52 -14.06 -1.74
C ASP A 159 26.89 -14.37 -3.12
N SER A 160 27.31 -13.60 -4.14
CA SER A 160 27.76 -14.15 -5.44
C SER A 160 28.23 -13.06 -6.42
N SER A 161 29.43 -13.27 -6.95
CA SER A 161 29.89 -12.93 -8.32
C SER A 161 29.86 -11.45 -8.76
N GLN A 162 31.01 -10.77 -8.79
CA GLN A 162 31.92 -10.66 -9.95
C GLN A 162 31.74 -9.38 -10.80
N LYS A 163 32.81 -8.57 -10.75
CA LYS A 163 33.62 -8.12 -11.91
C LYS A 163 33.06 -7.05 -12.88
N GLY A 164 33.77 -5.91 -12.87
CA GLY A 164 33.97 -4.98 -14.01
C GLY A 164 32.77 -4.09 -14.34
N SER A 165 32.87 -2.83 -14.74
CA SER A 165 33.98 -2.02 -15.26
C SER A 165 33.56 -0.54 -15.17
N LYS A 166 34.51 0.34 -14.84
CA LYS A 166 34.40 1.79 -15.02
C LYS A 166 34.28 2.12 -16.51
N LYS A 167 33.15 2.71 -16.93
CA LYS A 167 33.01 3.86 -17.86
C LYS A 167 31.52 4.07 -18.15
N ASP A 168 31.15 5.34 -18.31
CA ASP A 168 29.81 5.89 -18.58
C ASP A 168 28.87 6.06 -17.39
N ALA A 169 28.86 7.28 -16.85
CA ALA A 169 27.77 7.75 -16.02
C ALA A 169 26.45 7.62 -16.81
N PRO A 170 25.39 7.04 -16.23
CA PRO A 170 24.16 6.78 -16.96
C PRO A 170 23.56 8.11 -17.44
N GLN A 171 23.42 8.28 -18.76
CA GLN A 171 22.67 9.40 -19.31
C GLN A 171 21.27 9.40 -18.70
N LYS A 172 20.92 10.49 -18.01
CA LYS A 172 19.60 10.66 -17.41
C LYS A 172 18.54 10.53 -18.51
N GLY A 173 17.68 9.51 -18.42
CA GLY A 173 16.65 9.27 -19.43
C GLY A 173 15.77 10.49 -19.72
N ALA A 174 15.29 10.61 -20.95
CA ALA A 174 14.55 11.78 -21.46
C ALA A 174 13.41 12.25 -20.55
N LYS A 175 12.72 11.31 -19.88
CA LYS A 175 11.67 11.60 -18.90
C LYS A 175 12.20 12.35 -17.66
N ARG A 176 13.41 12.03 -17.21
CA ARG A 176 14.06 12.70 -16.07
C ARG A 176 14.64 14.05 -16.49
N ALA A 177 15.21 14.16 -17.69
CA ALA A 177 15.64 15.45 -18.25
C ALA A 177 14.48 16.46 -18.36
N HIS A 178 13.31 16.03 -18.84
CA HIS A 178 12.12 16.89 -18.91
C HIS A 178 11.54 17.27 -17.53
N LYS A 179 11.65 16.39 -16.53
CA LYS A 179 11.28 16.72 -15.15
C LYS A 179 12.28 17.70 -14.52
N ASP A 180 13.56 17.55 -14.82
CA ASP A 180 14.61 18.46 -14.36
C ASP A 180 14.46 19.85 -15.00
N THR A 181 14.02 19.97 -16.27
CA THR A 181 13.74 21.29 -16.87
C THR A 181 12.49 21.95 -16.29
N LYS A 182 11.43 21.17 -16.03
CA LYS A 182 10.16 21.68 -15.49
C LYS A 182 10.23 21.97 -13.98
N TYR A 183 10.90 21.13 -13.21
CA TYR A 183 10.89 21.15 -11.75
C TYR A 183 12.28 21.28 -11.11
N GLY A 184 13.37 20.98 -11.82
CA GLY A 184 14.75 21.03 -11.28
C GLY A 184 15.26 22.43 -10.99
N MET A 185 16.27 22.53 -10.12
CA MET A 185 16.93 23.78 -9.74
C MET A 185 18.08 24.05 -10.72
N GLY A 186 17.80 24.70 -11.86
CA GLY A 186 18.86 25.06 -12.82
C GLY A 186 18.40 25.42 -14.24
N GLY A 187 17.14 25.16 -14.61
CA GLY A 187 16.57 25.58 -15.90
C GLY A 187 15.96 27.00 -15.87
N LYS A 188 15.84 27.65 -17.04
CA LYS A 188 15.21 28.97 -17.21
C LYS A 188 13.71 28.93 -16.85
N LYS A 189 13.37 29.12 -15.56
CA LYS A 189 11.97 29.13 -15.07
C LYS A 189 11.23 30.46 -15.23
N ARG A 190 11.95 31.52 -15.65
CA ARG A 190 11.42 32.91 -15.68
C ARG A 190 10.30 33.15 -16.69
N HIS A 191 10.20 32.38 -17.78
CA HIS A 191 9.18 32.56 -18.83
C HIS A 191 8.24 31.36 -18.98
N ALA A 192 8.26 30.40 -18.04
CA ALA A 192 7.40 29.21 -18.10
C ALA A 192 5.89 29.52 -17.92
N LYS A 193 5.56 30.76 -17.51
CA LYS A 193 4.18 31.22 -17.28
C LYS A 193 3.81 32.47 -18.10
N SER A 194 4.63 32.88 -19.05
CA SER A 194 4.30 34.00 -19.94
C SER A 194 3.46 33.48 -21.12
N ASN A 195 2.38 34.17 -21.43
CA ASN A 195 1.57 33.90 -22.63
C ASN A 195 2.41 34.18 -23.88
N THR A 196 2.52 33.21 -24.79
CA THR A 196 3.09 33.41 -26.12
C THR A 196 2.03 33.98 -27.07
N ALA A 197 2.44 34.69 -28.13
CA ALA A 197 1.51 35.25 -29.11
C ALA A 197 0.56 34.20 -29.72
N GLU A 198 1.02 32.95 -29.81
CA GLU A 198 0.19 31.78 -30.22
C GLU A 198 -0.92 31.45 -29.21
N SER A 199 -0.68 31.65 -27.91
CA SER A 199 -1.66 31.39 -26.85
C SER A 199 -2.72 32.49 -26.70
N SER A 200 -2.43 33.72 -27.14
CA SER A 200 -3.38 34.85 -27.10
C SER A 200 -4.26 34.96 -28.35
N GLY A 201 -3.87 34.35 -29.48
CA GLY A 201 -4.63 34.40 -30.74
C GLY A 201 -5.64 33.27 -30.96
N ALA A 202 -5.64 32.24 -30.13
CA ALA A 202 -6.47 31.05 -30.32
C ALA A 202 -7.77 31.12 -29.49
N LEU A 203 -8.81 31.78 -30.02
CA LEU A 203 -10.19 31.65 -29.55
C LEU A 203 -10.74 30.27 -29.98
N GLY A 204 -10.32 29.20 -29.29
CA GLY A 204 -10.72 27.82 -29.58
C GLY A 204 -12.08 27.47 -28.99
N GLY A 205 -13.04 27.09 -29.85
CA GLY A 205 -14.40 26.71 -29.48
C GLY A 205 -14.50 25.52 -28.51
N PHE A 206 -15.52 25.57 -27.63
CA PHE A 206 -15.80 24.59 -26.58
C PHE A 206 -16.44 23.31 -27.15
N ASN A 207 -15.82 22.15 -26.94
CA ASN A 207 -16.38 20.86 -27.35
C ASN A 207 -17.21 20.25 -26.19
N LYS A 208 -18.53 20.10 -26.39
CA LYS A 208 -19.49 19.67 -25.35
C LYS A 208 -19.42 18.19 -24.95
N MET A 209 -18.67 17.32 -25.65
CA MET A 209 -18.81 15.87 -25.43
C MET A 209 -17.69 15.16 -24.68
N LYS A 210 -16.51 15.73 -24.49
CA LYS A 210 -15.47 15.14 -23.63
C LYS A 210 -14.65 16.28 -23.05
N GLY A 211 -14.75 16.52 -21.73
CA GLY A 211 -14.22 17.69 -21.01
C GLY A 211 -12.69 17.84 -21.00
N LYS A 212 -12.05 17.87 -22.16
CA LYS A 212 -10.64 18.24 -22.36
C LYS A 212 -10.52 19.18 -23.56
N PRO A 213 -9.83 20.32 -23.42
CA PRO A 213 -9.65 21.24 -24.54
C PRO A 213 -8.77 20.59 -25.62
N ILE A 214 -9.23 20.64 -26.88
CA ILE A 214 -8.44 20.28 -28.06
C ILE A 214 -7.60 21.49 -28.44
N TYR A 215 -6.30 21.45 -28.15
CA TYR A 215 -5.36 22.36 -28.82
C TYR A 215 -5.10 21.80 -30.22
N LYS A 216 -5.71 22.42 -31.25
CA LYS A 216 -5.32 22.18 -32.64
C LYS A 216 -3.92 22.78 -32.85
N ALA A 217 -2.89 21.97 -32.64
CA ALA A 217 -1.56 22.29 -33.14
C ALA A 217 -1.65 22.33 -34.68
N LYS A 218 -1.53 23.53 -35.28
CA LYS A 218 -1.30 23.63 -36.73
C LYS A 218 0.02 22.91 -37.02
N GLY A 219 -0.05 21.90 -37.89
CA GLY A 219 1.09 21.11 -38.31
C GLY A 219 2.21 22.00 -38.86
N LYS A 220 3.45 21.60 -38.58
CA LYS A 220 4.64 22.03 -39.32
C LYS A 220 4.36 21.88 -40.82
N THR A 221 4.27 22.98 -41.54
CA THR A 221 4.35 22.98 -42.99
C THR A 221 5.77 22.63 -43.39
N VAL A 222 5.91 21.39 -43.87
CA VAL A 222 7.05 20.88 -44.63
C VAL A 222 7.16 21.71 -45.92
N GLY A 223 8.39 22.04 -46.32
CA GLY A 223 8.67 23.01 -47.38
C GLY A 223 8.06 22.68 -48.75
N LYS A 224 7.88 23.74 -49.54
CA LYS A 224 7.74 23.64 -51.00
C LYS A 224 8.89 24.40 -51.64
N ALA A 225 9.73 23.65 -52.33
CA ALA A 225 10.61 24.13 -53.37
C ALA A 225 9.76 24.70 -54.53
N LYS A 226 10.23 25.78 -55.15
CA LYS A 226 10.13 25.98 -56.60
C LYS A 226 11.16 27.03 -57.06
N ARG A 227 11.95 26.56 -58.03
CA ARG A 227 12.68 27.23 -59.13
C ARG A 227 13.03 28.70 -58.98
#